data_AF-A0A3M1Q8G9-F1
#
_entry.id   AF-A0A3M1Q8G9-F1
#
_cell.length_a   1.000
_cell.length_b   1.000
_cell.length_c   1.000
_cell.angle_alpha   90.00
_cell.angle_beta   90.00
_cell.angle_gamma   90.00
#
_symmetry.space_group_name_H-M   'P 1'
#
loop_
_entity.id
_entity.type
_entity.pdbx_description
1 polymer ?
#
loop_
_entity_poly.entity_id
_entity_poly.type
_entity_poly.pdbx_seq_one_letter_code
_entity_poly.pdbx_strand_id
1 'polypeptide(L)'
;MRGKQPDRPSATKSRARGGANRESARQPTGAGDRRKSSQVRAKEMATMLSGRRGTVLALFGAGLLASVVQAAETRLFAEGVASPQSAFSLIFDGYQTDAVITHTEYTLVLDPLAGTATFQEYYQEAGSLLLPTGVPGQFVNTGDLTIEIVPNTSSGWFDPATGDFETNDLYAVYFTGDLSVFGITSPFVLPGVSRGNVNDTSGDYSAGEIAMIWDGEGSLPPDAPPEQSVPFVYQCTVNAEYAVTNGCAAGGGPCLGDVSRDCTIDLSDLGIVLENFGRDDFLTTPRRGDVDGDVDVDLSDLAILLSRFAGGC
;
A
#
# COMPACT_ATOMS: atom_id res chain seq x y z
N MET A 1 -23.61 -52.13 50.73
CA MET A 1 -23.56 -51.51 49.39
C MET A 1 -22.09 -51.19 49.09
N ARG A 2 -21.44 -51.99 48.24
CA ARG A 2 -20.03 -51.82 47.83
C ARG A 2 -20.00 -51.10 46.49
N GLY A 3 -19.49 -49.88 46.46
CA GLY A 3 -19.28 -49.11 45.24
C GLY A 3 -17.99 -49.53 44.54
N LYS A 4 -18.11 -50.01 43.30
CA LYS A 4 -17.00 -50.28 42.38
C LYS A 4 -16.43 -48.96 41.87
N GLN A 5 -15.11 -48.84 41.91
CA GLN A 5 -14.32 -47.74 41.36
C GLN A 5 -13.91 -48.12 39.91
N PRO A 6 -14.02 -47.22 38.91
CA PRO A 6 -13.68 -47.54 37.52
C PRO A 6 -12.18 -47.39 37.24
N ASP A 7 -11.67 -48.32 36.43
CA ASP A 7 -10.28 -48.45 36.00
C ASP A 7 -9.81 -47.32 35.07
N ARG A 8 -8.58 -46.84 35.31
CA ARG A 8 -7.84 -45.90 34.45
C ARG A 8 -7.23 -46.63 33.25
N PRO A 9 -7.26 -46.06 32.02
CA PRO A 9 -6.55 -46.62 30.89
C PRO A 9 -5.05 -46.25 30.91
N SER A 10 -4.24 -47.27 30.59
CA SER A 10 -2.77 -47.27 30.55
C SER A 10 -2.20 -46.43 29.40
N ALA A 11 -1.21 -45.60 29.72
CA ALA A 11 -0.44 -44.81 28.77
C ALA A 11 0.48 -45.69 27.90
N THR A 12 0.37 -45.54 26.59
CA THR A 12 1.21 -46.20 25.59
C THR A 12 2.55 -45.46 25.46
N LYS A 13 3.63 -46.16 25.75
CA LYS A 13 5.03 -45.72 25.62
C LYS A 13 5.41 -45.64 24.13
N SER A 14 5.51 -44.43 23.57
CA SER A 14 6.10 -44.22 22.24
C SER A 14 7.63 -44.12 22.36
N ARG A 15 8.31 -45.01 21.61
CA ARG A 15 9.77 -45.16 21.52
C ARG A 15 10.28 -44.21 20.44
N ALA A 16 10.94 -43.11 20.81
CA ALA A 16 11.72 -42.32 19.86
C ALA A 16 13.08 -43.02 19.63
N ARG A 17 13.33 -43.41 18.37
CA ARG A 17 14.62 -43.90 17.88
C ARG A 17 15.53 -42.69 17.61
N GLY A 18 16.75 -42.76 18.13
CA GLY A 18 17.82 -41.85 17.78
C GLY A 18 18.30 -42.02 16.34
N GLY A 19 18.62 -40.90 15.70
CA GLY A 19 19.36 -40.80 14.45
C GLY A 19 20.49 -39.79 14.66
N ALA A 20 21.72 -40.28 14.58
CA ALA A 20 22.95 -39.54 14.73
C ALA A 20 23.40 -38.87 13.42
N ASN A 21 24.21 -37.82 13.58
CA ASN A 21 25.27 -37.35 12.67
C ASN A 21 24.88 -36.77 11.30
N ARG A 22 25.18 -35.48 11.12
CA ARG A 22 26.36 -35.06 10.32
C ARG A 22 26.60 -33.55 10.45
N GLU A 23 27.66 -33.21 11.17
CA GLU A 23 28.46 -32.00 10.93
C GLU A 23 28.89 -31.94 9.47
N SER A 24 28.64 -30.81 8.81
CA SER A 24 29.35 -30.44 7.58
C SER A 24 29.78 -28.99 7.71
N ALA A 25 31.00 -28.82 8.21
CA ALA A 25 31.74 -27.59 8.15
C ALA A 25 31.99 -27.21 6.69
N ARG A 26 31.47 -26.07 6.24
CA ARG A 26 31.97 -25.37 5.05
C ARG A 26 32.72 -24.13 5.50
N GLN A 27 34.02 -24.16 5.22
CA GLN A 27 34.91 -23.00 5.32
C GLN A 27 34.51 -21.92 4.30
N PRO A 28 34.64 -20.63 4.65
CA PRO A 28 34.54 -19.53 3.70
C PRO A 28 35.85 -19.35 2.94
N THR A 29 35.81 -19.51 1.62
CA THR A 29 36.88 -19.10 0.71
C THR A 29 36.60 -17.73 0.14
N GLY A 30 37.59 -16.84 0.24
CA GLY A 30 37.83 -15.83 -0.78
C GLY A 30 37.52 -14.39 -0.39
N ALA A 31 38.44 -13.80 0.36
CA ALA A 31 38.67 -12.36 0.31
C ALA A 31 39.15 -11.98 -1.09
N GLY A 32 38.30 -11.29 -1.86
CA GLY A 32 38.57 -10.78 -3.19
C GLY A 32 38.58 -9.26 -3.20
N ASP A 33 39.78 -8.72 -3.09
CA ASP A 33 40.18 -7.32 -3.23
C ASP A 33 39.69 -6.72 -4.57
N ARG A 34 38.75 -5.76 -4.53
CA ARG A 34 38.47 -4.83 -5.64
C ARG A 34 38.40 -3.40 -5.14
N ARG A 35 39.58 -2.89 -4.79
CA ARG A 35 39.92 -1.47 -4.88
C ARG A 35 39.84 -0.97 -6.32
N LYS A 36 39.26 0.21 -6.48
CA LYS A 36 39.48 1.23 -7.55
C LYS A 36 38.91 0.94 -8.95
N SER A 37 37.78 1.55 -9.26
CA SER A 37 37.54 2.13 -10.60
C SER A 37 36.41 3.17 -10.54
N SER A 38 36.64 4.22 -9.74
CA SER A 38 36.01 5.51 -9.94
C SER A 38 37.11 6.49 -10.37
N GLN A 39 36.80 7.40 -11.29
CA GLN A 39 37.64 8.51 -11.76
C GLN A 39 38.67 8.25 -12.88
N VAL A 40 38.28 7.77 -14.07
CA VAL A 40 38.91 8.23 -15.33
C VAL A 40 37.90 8.10 -16.49
N ARG A 41 36.98 9.07 -16.64
CA ARG A 41 36.31 9.39 -17.93
C ARG A 41 35.40 10.62 -17.81
N ALA A 42 35.98 11.74 -17.37
CA ALA A 42 35.32 13.05 -17.43
C ALA A 42 36.38 14.15 -17.55
N LYS A 43 37.24 14.07 -18.57
CA LYS A 43 38.20 15.14 -18.87
C LYS A 43 38.83 14.99 -20.27
N GLU A 44 38.03 15.00 -21.33
CA GLU A 44 38.59 15.15 -22.69
C GLU A 44 37.55 15.55 -23.76
N MET A 45 36.71 16.56 -23.52
CA MET A 45 35.93 17.21 -24.60
C MET A 45 35.72 18.70 -24.34
N ALA A 46 36.80 19.41 -24.07
CA ALA A 46 36.81 20.86 -24.17
C ALA A 46 38.16 21.30 -24.73
N THR A 47 38.12 22.17 -25.75
CA THR A 47 39.26 22.84 -26.41
C THR A 47 39.78 22.18 -27.70
N MET A 48 39.06 22.37 -28.81
CA MET A 48 39.73 22.80 -30.05
C MET A 48 38.90 23.89 -30.73
N LEU A 49 39.51 25.07 -30.75
CA LEU A 49 39.06 26.31 -31.36
C LEU A 49 39.30 26.32 -32.88
N SER A 50 38.37 26.97 -33.55
CA SER A 50 38.56 27.92 -34.65
C SER A 50 39.26 27.48 -35.93
N GLY A 51 38.52 27.61 -37.02
CA GLY A 51 39.10 28.08 -38.27
C GLY A 51 38.60 27.36 -39.51
N ARG A 52 37.47 27.80 -40.07
CA ARG A 52 37.37 28.12 -41.51
C ARG A 52 36.01 28.73 -41.87
N ARG A 53 36.10 29.88 -42.52
CA ARG A 53 35.03 30.57 -43.23
C ARG A 53 34.67 29.79 -44.49
N GLY A 54 33.38 29.78 -44.82
CA GLY A 54 32.88 29.56 -46.18
C GLY A 54 32.28 28.18 -46.40
N THR A 55 30.95 28.09 -46.34
CA THR A 55 30.05 27.73 -47.45
C THR A 55 28.63 27.71 -46.88
N VAL A 56 27.76 28.56 -47.41
CA VAL A 56 26.33 28.60 -47.07
C VAL A 56 25.69 27.36 -47.69
N LEU A 57 25.50 26.31 -46.89
CA LEU A 57 24.62 25.20 -47.22
C LEU A 57 23.29 25.49 -46.53
N ALA A 58 22.26 25.81 -47.32
CA ALA A 58 20.89 25.89 -46.85
C ALA A 58 20.45 24.47 -46.47
N LEU A 59 20.69 24.08 -45.21
CA LEU A 59 20.04 22.94 -44.59
C LEU A 59 18.57 23.27 -44.46
N PHE A 60 17.73 22.57 -45.22
CA PHE A 60 16.32 22.42 -44.91
C PHE A 60 16.23 21.91 -43.48
N GLY A 61 15.93 22.83 -42.55
CA GLY A 61 15.53 22.49 -41.19
C GLY A 61 14.17 21.81 -41.26
N ALA A 62 14.18 20.52 -41.57
CA ALA A 62 13.08 19.64 -41.24
C ALA A 62 13.03 19.60 -39.72
N GLY A 63 12.26 20.51 -39.13
CA GLY A 63 11.90 20.45 -37.73
C GLY A 63 11.18 19.15 -37.50
N LEU A 64 11.91 18.15 -36.99
CA LEU A 64 11.34 17.02 -36.29
C LEU A 64 10.62 17.62 -35.08
N LEU A 65 9.34 17.98 -35.27
CA LEU A 65 8.38 18.07 -34.19
C LEU A 65 8.29 16.65 -33.63
N ALA A 66 9.18 16.33 -32.69
CA ALA A 66 9.00 15.17 -31.84
C ALA A 66 7.71 15.44 -31.09
N SER A 67 6.61 14.85 -31.57
CA SER A 67 5.38 14.77 -30.81
C SER A 67 5.75 14.08 -29.52
N VAL A 68 5.81 14.85 -28.43
CA VAL A 68 5.91 14.27 -27.09
C VAL A 68 4.56 13.60 -26.89
N VAL A 69 4.50 12.30 -27.17
CA VAL A 69 3.38 11.48 -26.73
C VAL A 69 3.53 11.40 -25.22
N GLN A 70 2.88 12.32 -24.52
CA GLN A 70 2.72 12.21 -23.08
C GLN A 70 1.84 10.98 -22.86
N ALA A 71 2.40 9.90 -22.32
CA ALA A 71 1.55 8.81 -21.87
C ALA A 71 0.60 9.37 -20.81
N ALA A 72 -0.66 8.98 -20.92
CA ALA A 72 -1.61 9.25 -19.87
C ALA A 72 -1.22 8.39 -18.66
N GLU A 73 -1.23 9.00 -17.48
CA GLU A 73 -1.17 8.25 -16.22
C GLU A 73 -2.36 7.28 -16.17
N THR A 74 -2.08 6.01 -15.86
CA THR A 74 -3.13 5.01 -15.65
C THR A 74 -3.48 4.98 -14.18
N ARG A 75 -4.76 5.19 -13.85
CA ARG A 75 -5.29 5.13 -12.48
C ARG A 75 -6.05 3.83 -12.30
N LEU A 76 -5.55 2.96 -11.44
CA LEU A 76 -6.19 1.70 -11.09
C LEU A 76 -6.96 1.90 -9.79
N PHE A 77 -8.28 1.73 -9.87
CA PHE A 77 -9.13 1.65 -8.70
C PHE A 77 -9.45 0.19 -8.41
N ALA A 78 -9.15 -0.24 -7.20
CA ALA A 78 -9.44 -1.60 -6.77
C ALA A 78 -10.26 -1.58 -5.49
N GLU A 79 -11.31 -2.41 -5.47
CA GLU A 79 -12.15 -2.65 -4.30
C GLU A 79 -12.03 -4.13 -3.93
N GLY A 80 -11.45 -4.40 -2.76
CA GLY A 80 -11.27 -5.73 -2.22
C GLY A 80 -12.34 -6.03 -1.18
N VAL A 81 -13.11 -7.10 -1.42
CA VAL A 81 -13.97 -7.70 -0.39
C VAL A 81 -13.17 -8.64 0.50
N ALA A 82 -13.63 -8.81 1.74
CA ALA A 82 -13.05 -9.74 2.70
C ALA A 82 -12.70 -11.11 2.08
N SER A 83 -11.41 -11.41 1.98
CA SER A 83 -10.88 -12.68 1.51
C SER A 83 -10.15 -13.38 2.65
N PRO A 84 -10.24 -14.72 2.78
CA PRO A 84 -9.44 -15.47 3.76
C PRO A 84 -7.93 -15.29 3.58
N GLN A 85 -7.49 -14.79 2.42
CA GLN A 85 -6.10 -14.52 2.10
C GLN A 85 -5.66 -13.09 2.46
N SER A 86 -6.59 -12.22 2.84
CA SER A 86 -6.30 -10.83 3.20
C SER A 86 -6.27 -10.69 4.72
N ALA A 87 -5.08 -10.44 5.25
CA ALA A 87 -4.86 -10.24 6.66
C ALA A 87 -3.85 -9.12 6.90
N PHE A 88 -4.05 -8.39 8.00
CA PHE A 88 -3.07 -7.50 8.60
C PHE A 88 -2.45 -8.20 9.82
N SER A 89 -1.15 -8.46 9.75
CA SER A 89 -0.42 -9.25 10.73
C SER A 89 0.63 -8.39 11.44
N LEU A 90 0.74 -8.53 12.76
CA LEU A 90 1.86 -8.03 13.55
C LEU A 90 2.64 -9.21 14.12
N ILE A 91 3.96 -9.15 13.98
CA ILE A 91 4.90 -10.18 14.43
C ILE A 91 5.86 -9.54 15.44
N PHE A 92 5.65 -9.90 16.70
CA PHE A 92 6.56 -9.64 17.82
C PHE A 92 7.49 -10.84 18.00
N ASP A 93 8.49 -10.76 18.86
CA ASP A 93 9.49 -11.82 19.16
C ASP A 93 8.86 -13.23 19.37
N GLY A 94 8.67 -13.97 18.27
CA GLY A 94 7.98 -15.27 18.22
C GLY A 94 6.45 -15.26 18.42
N TYR A 95 5.79 -14.10 18.49
CA TYR A 95 4.35 -13.98 18.65
C TYR A 95 3.71 -13.25 17.47
N GLN A 96 2.76 -13.89 16.79
CA GLN A 96 2.01 -13.31 15.68
C GLN A 96 0.54 -13.11 16.07
N THR A 97 -0.01 -11.96 15.71
CA THR A 97 -1.44 -11.67 15.76
C THR A 97 -1.91 -11.24 14.37
N ASP A 98 -3.10 -11.68 13.98
CA ASP A 98 -3.67 -11.43 12.67
C ASP A 98 -5.05 -10.79 12.81
N ALA A 99 -5.33 -9.80 11.99
CA ALA A 99 -6.63 -9.18 11.81
C ALA A 99 -7.13 -9.48 10.41
N VAL A 100 -8.37 -9.95 10.31
CA VAL A 100 -9.02 -10.16 9.02
C VAL A 100 -9.33 -8.80 8.43
N ILE A 101 -8.95 -8.60 7.16
CA ILE A 101 -9.30 -7.41 6.39
C ILE A 101 -10.73 -7.57 5.91
N THR A 102 -11.59 -6.61 6.27
CA THR A 102 -13.01 -6.62 5.89
C THR A 102 -13.27 -5.83 4.63
N HIS A 103 -12.49 -4.78 4.40
CA HIS A 103 -12.65 -3.85 3.29
C HIS A 103 -11.30 -3.28 2.85
N THR A 104 -11.10 -3.08 1.55
CA THR A 104 -9.92 -2.36 1.03
C THR A 104 -10.28 -1.61 -0.23
N GLU A 105 -9.91 -0.34 -0.29
CA GLU A 105 -10.03 0.53 -1.45
C GLU A 105 -8.72 1.26 -1.67
N TYR A 106 -8.26 1.36 -2.91
CA TYR A 106 -7.11 2.20 -3.23
C TYR A 106 -7.12 2.68 -4.67
N THR A 107 -6.40 3.78 -4.88
CA THR A 107 -6.11 4.35 -6.18
C THR A 107 -4.59 4.28 -6.41
N LEU A 108 -4.16 3.34 -7.26
CA LEU A 108 -2.75 3.18 -7.67
C LEU A 108 -2.55 3.88 -9.01
N VAL A 109 -1.64 4.85 -9.07
CA VAL A 109 -1.27 5.57 -10.29
C VAL A 109 0.01 4.98 -10.86
N LEU A 110 -0.04 4.59 -12.13
CA LEU A 110 1.07 4.02 -12.88
C LEU A 110 1.45 4.94 -14.04
N ASP A 111 2.75 5.15 -14.23
CA ASP A 111 3.30 5.73 -15.46
C ASP A 111 4.22 4.69 -16.13
N PRO A 112 3.73 3.94 -17.12
CA PRO A 112 4.51 2.96 -17.86
C PRO A 112 5.73 3.54 -18.60
N LEU A 113 5.71 4.82 -18.98
CA LEU A 113 6.84 5.45 -19.68
C LEU A 113 7.92 5.92 -18.71
N ALA A 114 7.53 6.48 -17.58
CA ALA A 114 8.46 6.87 -16.52
C ALA A 114 8.93 5.67 -15.68
N GLY A 115 8.18 4.56 -15.69
CA GLY A 115 8.43 3.39 -14.86
C GLY A 115 8.16 3.67 -13.39
N THR A 116 7.13 4.45 -13.08
CA THR A 116 6.79 4.86 -11.71
C THR A 116 5.43 4.34 -11.27
N ALA A 117 5.30 4.06 -9.97
CA ALA A 117 4.06 3.73 -9.28
C ALA A 117 3.91 4.64 -8.05
N THR A 118 2.69 5.09 -7.77
CA THR A 118 2.35 5.85 -6.56
C THR A 118 0.92 5.58 -6.12
N PHE A 119 0.70 5.32 -4.84
CA PHE A 119 -0.63 5.39 -4.24
C PHE A 119 -1.06 6.84 -4.08
N GLN A 120 -2.20 7.17 -4.67
CA GLN A 120 -2.87 8.44 -4.42
C GLN A 120 -3.78 8.34 -3.20
N GLU A 121 -4.48 7.21 -3.09
CA GLU A 121 -5.43 6.89 -2.02
C GLU A 121 -5.22 5.44 -1.61
N TYR A 122 -5.37 5.15 -0.33
CA TYR A 122 -5.40 3.80 0.22
C TYR A 122 -6.23 3.87 1.49
N TYR A 123 -7.25 3.01 1.58
CA TYR A 123 -8.15 2.86 2.71
C TYR A 123 -8.36 1.38 2.96
N GLN A 124 -8.30 0.96 4.22
CA GLN A 124 -8.53 -0.42 4.59
C GLN A 124 -9.16 -0.51 5.97
N GLU A 125 -10.10 -1.43 6.13
CA GLU A 125 -10.67 -1.81 7.41
C GLU A 125 -10.22 -3.22 7.78
N ALA A 126 -9.80 -3.37 9.03
CA ALA A 126 -9.44 -4.67 9.57
C ALA A 126 -10.00 -4.84 10.99
N GLY A 127 -10.25 -6.09 11.38
CA GLY A 127 -10.68 -6.40 12.74
C GLY A 127 -9.59 -6.10 13.78
N SER A 128 -9.90 -6.39 15.04
CA SER A 128 -8.96 -6.16 16.13
C SER A 128 -7.76 -7.10 16.17
N LEU A 129 -6.62 -6.60 16.64
CA LEU A 129 -5.44 -7.36 17.01
C LEU A 129 -5.28 -7.46 18.53
N LEU A 130 -4.49 -8.44 18.98
CA LEU A 130 -4.07 -8.58 20.37
C LEU A 130 -2.59 -8.26 20.51
N LEU A 131 -2.27 -7.17 21.20
CA LEU A 131 -0.88 -6.73 21.42
C LEU A 131 -0.34 -7.28 22.75
N PRO A 132 0.86 -7.91 22.76
CA PRO A 132 1.47 -8.40 23.99
C PRO A 132 1.97 -7.23 24.86
N THR A 133 1.64 -7.24 26.16
CA THR A 133 2.06 -6.18 27.11
C THR A 133 3.46 -6.36 27.69
N GLY A 134 4.18 -7.42 27.27
CA GLY A 134 5.43 -7.86 27.90
C GLY A 134 5.22 -8.70 29.18
N VAL A 135 4.01 -8.74 29.74
CA VAL A 135 3.65 -9.66 30.82
C VAL A 135 3.10 -10.96 30.22
N PRO A 136 3.64 -12.14 30.59
CA PRO A 136 3.18 -13.42 30.04
C PRO A 136 1.66 -13.64 30.18
N GLY A 137 0.99 -13.83 29.05
CA GLY A 137 -0.46 -14.09 29.00
C GLY A 137 -1.34 -12.85 29.09
N GLN A 138 -0.78 -11.64 29.13
CA GLN A 138 -1.55 -10.39 29.14
C GLN A 138 -1.45 -9.67 27.80
N PHE A 139 -2.63 -9.44 27.20
CA PHE A 139 -2.79 -8.79 25.91
C PHE A 139 -3.72 -7.58 26.03
N VAL A 140 -3.54 -6.61 25.13
CA VAL A 140 -4.47 -5.49 24.94
C VAL A 140 -5.03 -5.56 23.54
N ASN A 141 -6.34 -5.38 23.42
CA ASN A 141 -7.05 -5.40 22.15
C ASN A 141 -6.99 -4.01 21.51
N THR A 142 -6.63 -3.94 20.23
CA THR A 142 -6.54 -2.66 19.49
C THR A 142 -7.90 -2.04 19.18
N GLY A 143 -8.99 -2.78 19.35
CA GLY A 143 -10.26 -2.49 18.70
C GLY A 143 -10.13 -2.62 17.18
N ASP A 144 -11.20 -2.29 16.47
CA ASP A 144 -11.18 -2.27 15.01
C ASP A 144 -10.15 -1.25 14.48
N LEU A 145 -9.58 -1.59 13.34
CA LEU A 145 -8.49 -0.86 12.70
C LEU A 145 -8.97 -0.22 11.40
N THR A 146 -8.53 1.02 11.18
CA THR A 146 -8.62 1.69 9.88
C THR A 146 -7.20 2.07 9.46
N ILE A 147 -6.80 1.70 8.25
CA ILE A 147 -5.47 2.00 7.70
C ILE A 147 -5.63 2.90 6.49
N GLU A 148 -4.93 4.02 6.50
CA GLU A 148 -4.90 4.97 5.39
C GLU A 148 -3.49 5.32 4.98
N ILE A 149 -3.27 5.66 3.70
CA ILE A 149 -2.00 6.25 3.30
C ILE A 149 -1.93 7.72 3.72
N VAL A 150 -0.78 8.14 4.26
CA VAL A 150 -0.54 9.56 4.55
C VAL A 150 -0.39 10.31 3.21
N PRO A 151 -1.16 11.38 2.97
CA PRO A 151 -1.15 12.09 1.69
C PRO A 151 0.24 12.49 1.21
N ASN A 152 0.51 12.30 -0.08
CA ASN A 152 1.76 12.67 -0.75
C ASN A 152 3.03 11.99 -0.21
N THR A 153 2.90 10.82 0.44
CA THR A 153 4.07 10.06 0.93
C THR A 153 4.48 8.91 0.02
N SER A 154 3.61 8.50 -0.91
CA SER A 154 3.89 7.37 -1.82
C SER A 154 4.90 7.72 -2.90
N SER A 155 5.90 6.86 -3.10
CA SER A 155 6.82 6.93 -4.25
C SER A 155 7.40 5.56 -4.58
N GLY A 156 7.47 5.23 -5.88
CA GLY A 156 7.85 3.88 -6.29
C GLY A 156 8.22 3.72 -7.76
N TRP A 157 8.51 2.47 -8.12
CA TRP A 157 8.80 2.06 -9.49
C TRP A 157 7.76 1.05 -9.99
N PHE A 158 7.62 0.99 -11.31
CA PHE A 158 6.75 0.07 -12.04
C PHE A 158 7.48 -0.51 -13.25
N ASP A 159 7.42 -1.82 -13.41
CA ASP A 159 7.87 -2.51 -14.62
C ASP A 159 6.66 -2.87 -15.49
N PRO A 160 6.40 -2.15 -16.60
CA PRO A 160 5.25 -2.43 -17.46
C PRO A 160 5.36 -3.77 -18.21
N ALA A 161 6.55 -4.38 -18.28
CA ALA A 161 6.72 -5.68 -18.94
C ALA A 161 6.28 -6.85 -18.06
N THR A 162 6.43 -6.73 -16.73
CA THR A 162 6.06 -7.79 -15.77
C THR A 162 4.80 -7.44 -14.97
N GLY A 163 4.44 -6.16 -14.88
CA GLY A 163 3.41 -5.66 -13.98
C GLY A 163 3.89 -5.46 -12.54
N ASP A 164 5.17 -5.72 -12.24
CA ASP A 164 5.70 -5.59 -10.89
C ASP A 164 5.82 -4.13 -10.49
N PHE A 165 5.53 -3.83 -9.23
CA PHE A 165 5.75 -2.52 -8.65
C PHE A 165 6.29 -2.63 -7.22
N GLU A 166 6.95 -1.56 -6.79
CA GLU A 166 7.29 -1.32 -5.40
C GLU A 166 7.12 0.16 -5.06
N THR A 167 6.43 0.48 -3.96
CA THR A 167 6.30 1.83 -3.42
C THR A 167 6.81 1.90 -1.97
N ASN A 168 7.32 3.06 -1.58
CA ASN A 168 7.60 3.41 -0.19
C ASN A 168 6.52 4.38 0.27
N ASP A 169 5.86 4.05 1.38
CA ASP A 169 4.63 4.70 1.82
C ASP A 169 4.68 4.95 3.34
N LEU A 170 3.93 5.96 3.81
CA LEU A 170 3.59 6.08 5.22
C LEU A 170 2.11 5.75 5.40
N TYR A 171 1.80 4.87 6.35
CA TYR A 171 0.43 4.48 6.67
C TYR A 171 0.00 5.01 8.03
N ALA A 172 -1.11 5.72 8.10
CA ALA A 172 -1.78 6.08 9.35
C ALA A 172 -2.69 4.94 9.78
N VAL A 173 -2.37 4.29 10.91
CA VAL A 173 -3.19 3.22 11.49
C VAL A 173 -4.02 3.81 12.64
N TYR A 174 -5.31 3.91 12.41
CA TYR A 174 -6.31 4.25 13.42
C TYR A 174 -6.78 2.99 14.13
N PHE A 175 -7.06 3.14 15.41
CA PHE A 175 -7.55 2.07 16.26
C PHE A 175 -8.53 2.61 17.31
N THR A 176 -9.53 1.81 17.67
CA THR A 176 -10.60 2.21 18.60
C THR A 176 -10.33 1.84 20.06
N GLY A 177 -9.39 0.93 20.31
CA GLY A 177 -8.95 0.50 21.63
C GLY A 177 -7.99 1.49 22.30
N ASP A 178 -7.90 1.44 23.63
CA ASP A 178 -6.94 2.25 24.39
C ASP A 178 -5.57 1.57 24.43
N LEU A 179 -4.62 2.14 23.68
CA LEU A 179 -3.24 1.66 23.59
C LEU A 179 -2.26 2.54 24.40
N SER A 180 -2.75 3.34 25.36
CA SER A 180 -1.90 4.21 26.18
C SER A 180 -0.85 3.44 26.99
N VAL A 181 -1.07 2.15 27.27
CA VAL A 181 -0.08 1.28 27.93
C VAL A 181 1.19 1.11 27.10
N PHE A 182 1.10 1.25 25.78
CA PHE A 182 2.23 1.22 24.86
C PHE A 182 2.76 2.63 24.52
N GLY A 183 2.17 3.67 25.13
CA GLY A 183 2.55 5.06 24.86
C GLY A 183 2.20 5.53 23.44
N ILE A 184 1.20 4.92 22.79
CA ILE A 184 0.73 5.33 21.45
C ILE A 184 -0.69 5.86 21.50
N THR A 185 -0.99 6.78 20.59
CA THR A 185 -2.32 7.36 20.36
C THR A 185 -2.72 7.13 18.90
N SER A 186 -4.02 7.09 18.62
CA SER A 186 -4.55 7.00 17.26
C SER A 186 -4.53 8.39 16.59
N PRO A 187 -4.07 8.52 15.32
CA PRO A 187 -3.44 7.48 14.50
C PRO A 187 -1.97 7.23 14.87
N PHE A 188 -1.51 6.01 14.61
CA PHE A 188 -0.10 5.62 14.69
C PHE A 188 0.48 5.44 13.28
N VAL A 189 1.54 6.18 12.96
CA VAL A 189 2.11 6.20 11.61
C VAL A 189 3.21 5.15 11.45
N LEU A 190 3.10 4.33 10.39
CA LEU A 190 4.00 3.23 10.08
C LEU A 190 4.65 3.41 8.69
N PRO A 191 6.00 3.38 8.58
CA PRO A 191 6.68 3.41 7.29
C PRO A 191 6.76 2.02 6.67
N GLY A 192 6.15 1.85 5.50
CA GLY A 192 6.04 0.57 4.80
C GLY A 192 6.63 0.58 3.40
N VAL A 193 6.89 -0.63 2.89
CA VAL A 193 7.17 -0.88 1.48
C VAL A 193 6.07 -1.77 0.94
N SER A 194 5.37 -1.29 -0.09
CA SER A 194 4.37 -2.08 -0.81
C SER A 194 5.00 -2.71 -2.04
N ARG A 195 4.85 -4.02 -2.20
CA ARG A 195 5.32 -4.80 -3.34
C ARG A 195 4.17 -5.58 -3.91
N GLY A 196 3.99 -5.53 -5.22
CA GLY A 196 2.91 -6.27 -5.85
C GLY A 196 3.12 -6.49 -7.33
N ASN A 197 2.12 -7.14 -7.91
CA ASN A 197 2.03 -7.36 -9.34
C ASN A 197 0.64 -6.93 -9.82
N VAL A 198 0.63 -6.12 -10.88
CA VAL A 198 -0.56 -5.74 -11.63
C VAL A 198 -0.74 -6.76 -12.75
N ASN A 199 -1.61 -7.73 -12.53
CA ASN A 199 -1.94 -8.75 -13.51
C ASN A 199 -3.03 -8.21 -14.46
N ASP A 200 -2.57 -7.53 -15.51
CA ASP A 200 -3.45 -7.00 -16.54
C ASP A 200 -4.03 -8.12 -17.42
N THR A 201 -5.33 -8.35 -17.27
CA THR A 201 -6.07 -9.34 -18.07
C THR A 201 -6.58 -8.79 -19.40
N SER A 202 -6.60 -7.47 -19.53
CA SER A 202 -7.16 -6.72 -20.67
C SER A 202 -6.12 -6.35 -21.73
N GLY A 203 -4.85 -6.23 -21.33
CA GLY A 203 -3.73 -5.81 -22.19
C GLY A 203 -3.61 -4.30 -22.38
N ASP A 204 -4.54 -3.53 -21.81
CA ASP A 204 -4.56 -2.06 -21.78
C ASP A 204 -4.73 -1.50 -20.36
N TYR A 205 -4.54 -2.34 -19.33
CA TYR A 205 -4.81 -2.06 -17.93
C TYR A 205 -6.24 -1.61 -17.63
N SER A 206 -7.24 -1.91 -18.47
CA SER A 206 -8.64 -1.59 -18.16
C SER A 206 -9.28 -2.52 -17.14
N ALA A 207 -8.75 -3.74 -16.96
CA ALA A 207 -9.20 -4.67 -15.93
C ALA A 207 -8.13 -5.69 -15.57
N GLY A 208 -8.12 -6.13 -14.31
CA GLY A 208 -7.22 -7.16 -13.86
C GLY A 208 -7.27 -7.40 -12.37
N GLU A 209 -6.20 -8.00 -11.87
CA GLU A 209 -6.00 -8.28 -10.45
C GLU A 209 -4.72 -7.60 -9.98
N ILE A 210 -4.75 -7.07 -8.76
CA ILE A 210 -3.54 -6.63 -8.06
C ILE A 210 -3.39 -7.51 -6.83
N ALA A 211 -2.28 -8.25 -6.80
CA ALA A 211 -1.81 -8.95 -5.62
C ALA A 211 -0.66 -8.15 -5.03
N MET A 212 -0.81 -7.73 -3.77
CA MET A 212 0.14 -6.86 -3.09
C MET A 212 0.39 -7.32 -1.66
N ILE A 213 1.62 -7.15 -1.23
CA ILE A 213 2.03 -7.21 0.17
C ILE A 213 2.63 -5.86 0.52
N TRP A 214 2.17 -5.23 1.59
CA TRP A 214 2.91 -4.14 2.19
C TRP A 214 3.42 -4.54 3.57
N ASP A 215 4.71 -4.34 3.80
CA ASP A 215 5.41 -4.76 5.00
C ASP A 215 6.35 -3.68 5.51
N GLY A 216 6.69 -3.77 6.79
CA GLY A 216 7.59 -2.82 7.43
C GLY A 216 7.92 -3.21 8.87
N GLU A 217 8.68 -2.35 9.52
CA GLU A 217 9.12 -2.52 10.90
C GLU A 217 8.64 -1.34 11.74
N GLY A 218 8.31 -1.60 13.01
CA GLY A 218 7.93 -0.59 13.97
C GLY A 218 8.39 -0.95 15.37
N SER A 219 8.13 -0.06 16.32
CA SER A 219 8.42 -0.33 17.73
C SER A 219 7.40 0.32 18.67
N LEU A 220 7.20 -0.29 19.83
CA LEU A 220 6.28 0.18 20.87
C LEU A 220 7.04 0.42 22.20
N PRO A 221 7.05 1.64 22.76
CA PRO A 221 6.65 2.91 22.15
C PRO A 221 7.59 3.29 20.99
N PRO A 222 7.14 4.11 20.01
CA PRO A 222 7.94 4.50 18.85
C PRO A 222 9.20 5.31 19.18
N ASP A 223 9.12 6.15 20.22
CA ASP A 223 10.20 7.08 20.61
C ASP A 223 11.03 6.56 21.79
N ALA A 224 10.78 5.32 22.22
CA ALA A 224 11.53 4.75 23.33
C ALA A 224 12.97 4.40 22.89
N PRO A 225 13.95 4.49 23.80
CA PRO A 225 15.28 3.91 23.55
C PRO A 225 15.15 2.42 23.16
N PRO A 226 16.04 1.88 22.32
CA PRO A 226 15.95 0.48 21.86
C PRO A 226 15.84 -0.57 22.99
N GLU A 227 16.41 -0.26 24.15
CA GLU A 227 16.37 -1.08 25.38
C GLU A 227 14.96 -1.16 26.02
N GLN A 228 14.08 -0.24 25.67
CA GLN A 228 12.74 -0.04 26.23
C GLN A 228 11.63 -0.20 25.17
N SER A 229 12.00 -0.27 23.89
CA SER A 229 11.07 -0.47 22.78
C SER A 229 10.88 -1.96 22.52
N VAL A 230 9.64 -2.38 22.24
CA VAL A 230 9.32 -3.70 21.73
C VAL A 230 9.25 -3.62 20.20
N PRO A 231 10.25 -4.15 19.47
CA PRO A 231 10.22 -4.13 18.02
C PRO A 231 9.16 -5.11 17.50
N PHE A 232 8.58 -4.79 16.35
CA PHE A 232 7.69 -5.68 15.62
C PHE A 232 7.86 -5.50 14.12
N VAL A 233 7.56 -6.56 13.38
CA VAL A 233 7.38 -6.52 11.92
C VAL A 233 5.89 -6.56 11.67
N TYR A 234 5.43 -5.83 10.66
CA TYR A 234 4.05 -5.94 10.20
C TYR A 234 4.00 -6.33 8.72
N GLN A 235 2.92 -7.00 8.36
CA GLN A 235 2.66 -7.44 6.99
C GLN A 235 1.17 -7.36 6.72
N CYS A 236 0.81 -6.76 5.59
CA CYS A 236 -0.55 -6.75 5.08
C CYS A 236 -0.56 -7.41 3.70
N THR A 237 -1.44 -8.39 3.50
CA THR A 237 -1.64 -9.01 2.19
C THR A 237 -2.99 -8.57 1.63
N VAL A 238 -2.99 -8.02 0.42
CA VAL A 238 -4.17 -7.53 -0.29
C VAL A 238 -4.22 -8.17 -1.66
N ASN A 239 -5.36 -8.76 -1.99
CA ASN A 239 -5.70 -9.16 -3.34
C ASN A 239 -6.98 -8.43 -3.71
N ALA A 240 -6.96 -7.64 -4.77
CA ALA A 240 -8.12 -6.90 -5.22
C ALA A 240 -8.25 -7.01 -6.73
N GLU A 241 -9.48 -7.13 -7.20
CA GLU A 241 -9.79 -6.93 -8.61
C GLU A 241 -9.85 -5.42 -8.86
N TYR A 242 -9.34 -4.99 -10.00
CA TYR A 242 -9.53 -3.64 -10.47
C TYR A 242 -10.23 -3.67 -11.81
N ALA A 243 -11.14 -2.73 -11.98
CA ALA A 243 -11.60 -2.32 -13.28
C ALA A 243 -11.31 -0.83 -13.35
N VAL A 244 -10.49 -0.43 -14.31
CA VAL A 244 -10.51 0.97 -14.72
C VAL A 244 -11.85 1.15 -15.40
N THR A 245 -12.81 1.66 -14.63
CA THR A 245 -13.91 2.39 -15.22
C THR A 245 -13.22 3.44 -16.08
N ASN A 246 -13.19 3.21 -17.40
CA ASN A 246 -12.76 4.22 -18.37
C ASN A 246 -13.63 5.43 -18.07
N GLY A 247 -13.13 6.34 -17.23
CA GLY A 247 -13.92 7.36 -16.58
C GLY A 247 -14.84 7.96 -17.61
N CYS A 248 -16.14 7.88 -17.35
CA CYS A 248 -17.24 8.41 -18.13
C CYS A 248 -16.85 8.78 -19.57
N ALA A 249 -16.63 7.78 -20.42
CA ALA A 249 -16.23 7.92 -21.81
C ALA A 249 -15.37 9.18 -22.14
N ALA A 250 -14.09 9.14 -21.75
CA ALA A 250 -12.96 9.81 -22.42
C ALA A 250 -13.14 11.31 -22.74
N GLY A 251 -13.16 12.16 -21.72
CA GLY A 251 -12.88 13.60 -21.92
C GLY A 251 -13.29 14.52 -20.77
N GLY A 252 -14.25 14.11 -19.94
CA GLY A 252 -14.53 14.77 -18.67
C GLY A 252 -13.60 14.19 -17.60
N GLY A 253 -12.97 15.03 -16.78
CA GLY A 253 -12.32 14.55 -15.56
C GLY A 253 -13.31 13.83 -14.62
N PRO A 254 -12.86 13.32 -13.46
CA PRO A 254 -13.76 12.73 -12.47
C PRO A 254 -14.96 13.66 -12.25
N CYS A 255 -16.15 13.12 -12.40
CA CYS A 255 -17.35 13.91 -12.25
C CYS A 255 -17.48 14.35 -10.82
N LEU A 256 -17.48 15.67 -10.65
CA LEU A 256 -17.87 16.27 -9.38
C LEU A 256 -19.26 15.73 -9.01
N GLY A 257 -19.34 14.95 -7.93
CA GLY A 257 -20.56 14.31 -7.42
C GLY A 257 -20.71 12.81 -7.68
N ASP A 258 -19.91 12.19 -8.55
CA ASP A 258 -19.88 10.72 -8.76
C ASP A 258 -18.85 10.11 -7.79
N VAL A 259 -19.25 9.98 -6.52
CA VAL A 259 -18.39 9.48 -5.44
C VAL A 259 -18.36 7.95 -5.40
N SER A 260 -19.30 7.29 -6.07
CA SER A 260 -19.33 5.84 -6.30
C SER A 260 -18.45 5.40 -7.47
N ARG A 261 -18.09 6.33 -8.36
CA ARG A 261 -17.25 6.16 -9.55
C ARG A 261 -17.89 5.24 -10.60
N ASP A 262 -19.21 5.23 -10.69
CA ASP A 262 -19.97 4.38 -11.60
C ASP A 262 -20.40 5.09 -12.90
N CYS A 263 -19.92 6.33 -13.09
CA CYS A 263 -20.20 7.24 -14.20
C CYS A 263 -21.61 7.85 -14.18
N THR A 264 -22.35 7.69 -13.10
CA THR A 264 -23.62 8.35 -12.86
C THR A 264 -23.59 9.09 -11.53
N ILE A 265 -24.40 10.13 -11.39
CA ILE A 265 -24.59 10.82 -10.11
C ILE A 265 -25.99 10.50 -9.64
N ASP A 266 -26.15 9.51 -8.78
CA ASP A 266 -27.44 8.98 -8.37
C ASP A 266 -27.59 8.78 -6.85
N LEU A 267 -28.58 7.98 -6.44
CA LEU A 267 -28.86 7.73 -5.02
C LEU A 267 -27.71 6.99 -4.32
N SER A 268 -26.88 6.26 -5.04
CA SER A 268 -25.70 5.56 -4.52
C SER A 268 -24.66 6.58 -4.06
N ASP A 269 -24.38 7.58 -4.88
CA ASP A 269 -23.50 8.70 -4.55
C ASP A 269 -24.01 9.50 -3.35
N LEU A 270 -25.32 9.83 -3.37
CA LEU A 270 -25.95 10.50 -2.25
C LEU A 270 -25.86 9.67 -0.96
N GLY A 271 -26.02 8.35 -1.06
CA GLY A 271 -25.87 7.42 0.05
C GLY A 271 -24.48 7.52 0.69
N ILE A 272 -23.43 7.53 -0.13
CA ILE A 272 -22.03 7.66 0.31
C ILE A 272 -21.79 9.01 1.01
N VAL A 273 -22.27 10.12 0.44
CA VAL A 273 -22.15 11.45 1.09
C VAL A 273 -22.88 11.46 2.44
N LEU A 274 -24.10 10.94 2.50
CA LEU A 274 -24.90 10.93 3.73
C LEU A 274 -24.33 9.99 4.81
N GLU A 275 -23.69 8.88 4.42
CA GLU A 275 -23.02 7.96 5.35
C GLU A 275 -21.81 8.62 6.04
N ASN A 276 -21.17 9.56 5.36
CA ASN A 276 -19.99 10.28 5.88
C ASN A 276 -20.31 11.68 6.41
N PHE A 277 -21.58 12.11 6.36
CA PHE A 277 -22.01 13.46 6.69
C PHE A 277 -21.65 13.88 8.12
N GLY A 278 -21.02 15.06 8.25
CA GLY A 278 -20.58 15.65 9.50
C GLY A 278 -19.22 15.12 10.01
N ARG A 279 -18.46 14.37 9.21
CA ARG A 279 -17.08 13.99 9.54
C ARG A 279 -16.12 15.14 9.22
N ASP A 280 -15.39 15.63 10.23
CA ASP A 280 -14.51 16.83 10.17
C ASP A 280 -13.07 16.60 10.68
N ASP A 281 -12.65 15.34 10.88
CA ASP A 281 -11.24 15.00 11.10
C ASP A 281 -10.35 15.40 9.89
N PHE A 282 -9.40 16.30 10.14
CA PHE A 282 -8.44 16.85 9.18
C PHE A 282 -7.28 15.89 8.83
N LEU A 283 -7.35 14.64 9.28
CA LEU A 283 -6.21 13.70 9.27
C LEU A 283 -6.40 12.51 8.32
N THR A 284 -7.60 12.33 7.78
CA THR A 284 -7.88 11.26 6.81
C THR A 284 -7.85 11.79 5.38
N THR A 285 -7.40 10.97 4.43
CA THR A 285 -7.38 11.24 2.96
C THR A 285 -8.75 11.69 2.41
N PRO A 286 -8.87 12.21 1.16
CA PRO A 286 -10.14 12.71 0.62
C PRO A 286 -11.25 11.72 0.90
N ARG A 287 -12.18 12.13 1.76
CA ARG A 287 -13.14 11.21 2.33
C ARG A 287 -14.07 10.77 1.23
N ARG A 288 -14.48 9.51 1.26
CA ARG A 288 -15.60 9.07 0.44
C ARG A 288 -16.79 9.96 0.76
N GLY A 289 -17.20 10.81 -0.18
CA GLY A 289 -18.26 11.80 0.02
C GLY A 289 -17.82 13.26 0.19
N ASP A 290 -16.52 13.56 0.33
CA ASP A 290 -15.97 14.92 0.23
C ASP A 290 -15.85 15.25 -1.28
N VAL A 291 -16.80 16.02 -1.77
CA VAL A 291 -16.98 16.34 -3.18
C VAL A 291 -16.24 17.61 -3.56
N ASP A 292 -15.99 18.55 -2.64
CA ASP A 292 -15.27 19.79 -2.94
C ASP A 292 -13.79 19.81 -2.53
N GLY A 293 -13.36 18.79 -1.81
CA GLY A 293 -11.96 18.55 -1.43
C GLY A 293 -11.50 19.42 -0.27
N ASP A 294 -12.40 19.89 0.59
CA ASP A 294 -12.07 20.74 1.74
C ASP A 294 -11.84 19.97 3.06
N VAL A 295 -11.85 18.63 2.99
CA VAL A 295 -11.50 17.68 4.07
C VAL A 295 -12.62 17.51 5.11
N ASP A 296 -13.83 17.99 4.84
CA ASP A 296 -15.03 17.56 5.56
C ASP A 296 -16.10 17.00 4.60
N VAL A 297 -17.17 16.46 5.18
CA VAL A 297 -18.34 16.01 4.41
C VAL A 297 -19.55 16.72 4.97
N ASP A 298 -19.98 17.81 4.35
CA ASP A 298 -20.99 18.70 4.88
C ASP A 298 -22.08 19.09 3.87
N LEU A 299 -22.80 20.18 4.15
CA LEU A 299 -23.87 20.67 3.28
C LEU A 299 -23.34 21.18 1.93
N SER A 300 -22.07 21.55 1.84
CA SER A 300 -21.38 22.00 0.63
C SER A 300 -21.22 20.84 -0.34
N ASP A 301 -20.70 19.70 0.14
CA ASP A 301 -20.60 18.46 -0.65
C ASP A 301 -21.95 17.98 -1.13
N LEU A 302 -22.92 17.95 -0.21
CA LEU A 302 -24.28 17.57 -0.53
C LEU A 302 -24.90 18.52 -1.57
N ALA A 303 -24.68 19.83 -1.45
CA ALA A 303 -25.19 20.79 -2.42
C ALA A 303 -24.54 20.61 -3.80
N ILE A 304 -23.24 20.31 -3.85
CA ILE A 304 -22.52 20.06 -5.09
C ILE A 304 -23.00 18.78 -5.76
N LEU A 305 -23.14 17.69 -5.01
CA LEU A 305 -23.72 16.44 -5.50
C LEU A 305 -25.14 16.67 -6.02
N LEU A 306 -26.01 17.31 -5.23
CA LEU A 306 -27.40 17.57 -5.62
C LEU A 306 -27.52 18.50 -6.84
N SER A 307 -26.56 19.39 -7.06
CA SER A 307 -26.54 20.27 -8.24
C SER A 307 -26.37 19.50 -9.56
N ARG A 308 -25.89 18.26 -9.50
CA ARG A 308 -25.64 17.38 -10.65
C ARG A 308 -26.39 16.05 -10.58
N PHE A 309 -27.31 15.91 -9.62
CA PHE A 309 -28.06 14.68 -9.38
C PHE A 309 -28.87 14.21 -10.59
N ALA A 310 -28.84 12.90 -10.84
CA ALA A 310 -29.33 12.23 -12.04
C ALA A 310 -28.70 12.73 -13.35
N GLY A 311 -27.60 13.48 -13.26
CA GLY A 311 -26.78 13.90 -14.38
C GLY A 311 -25.85 12.77 -14.82
N GLY A 312 -25.66 12.68 -16.14
CA GLY A 312 -24.53 11.94 -16.68
C GLY A 312 -23.26 12.75 -16.53
N CYS A 313 -22.18 12.01 -16.46
CA CYS A 313 -20.86 12.45 -16.85
C CYS A 313 -20.71 12.45 -18.38
#